data_AF-A0A518CZE1-F1
#
_entry.id   AF-A0A518CZE1-F1
#
_cell.length_a   1.000
_cell.length_b   1.000
_cell.length_c   1.000
_cell.angle_alpha   90.00
_cell.angle_beta   90.00
_cell.angle_gamma   90.00
#
_symmetry.space_group_name_H-M   'P 1'
#
loop_
_entity.id
_entity.type
_entity.pdbx_description
1 polymer ?
#
loop_
_entity_poly.entity_id
_entity_poly.type
_entity_poly.pdbx_seq_one_letter_code
_entity_poly.pdbx_strand_id
1 'polypeptide(L)'
;MSNLSSSAFAALVLFGPFTEAGLAQDAPVSPNAVEFSYGDGLHGYIGYSATRPAGRAEYGFGMGFYSAAWSLIERPLAGFQIGLAGAWILPDNSDNRDTPLAPVGTLARDNWPERGPTWGSVFQTVEGGLGYWRGNRFRYGPPKFSMNATPQCYDYEVGSPGWSFFYDTEALPDDRLGIAQLSNRLLIPPDALPFEGQPDGDFLGYTYMALPFMAPKPGDPAKGVAPTGDQAWTCFLAAANFKGPIAYYVPETWSKIGTLFEEPFIFGRGLDARAGDMGGGAMEINTVPRASAVAADGTRYSKIPRLVFPIDERGDAVLVQDVTYYSKAALFDAFEAWRDGGPACDGTFDPKGAWRATLTTRTPGFDQGGKRLRGVDGVFDTHVFDDGTWGLRWSGGDSDDSGSGDTVGDDVIDSSERGLFPQYYRHDGDERVAVRASDVPIETGLLDYTFPLAESGEPFTSPFTGSVPGAWTEPGPIAGARGGPHQVRLGDGSLVTYSWYRFVDQPTFQQYRGLDGWGAAEREQLQAFVEKIHRAWPIDRDFMAPPSRGELVSLDPALMVTPPVGLEVGYVPIVTRQEAAPVGGTDEADE
;
A
#
# COMPACT_ATOMS: atom_id res chain seq x y z
N MET A 1 9.58 -38.11 8.41
CA MET A 1 9.40 -37.04 9.42
C MET A 1 10.59 -36.11 9.26
N SER A 2 10.47 -35.17 8.33
CA SER A 2 11.58 -34.37 7.82
C SER A 2 11.02 -33.05 7.31
N ASN A 3 11.70 -31.97 7.71
CA ASN A 3 11.43 -30.57 7.41
C ASN A 3 11.20 -30.31 5.91
N LEU A 4 9.99 -29.89 5.56
CA LEU A 4 9.61 -29.31 4.27
C LEU A 4 8.52 -28.26 4.55
N SER A 5 8.91 -27.07 5.01
CA SER A 5 8.03 -25.90 5.06
C SER A 5 8.86 -24.63 5.27
N SER A 6 9.60 -24.22 4.25
CA SER A 6 10.24 -22.90 4.16
C SER A 6 10.65 -22.66 2.71
N SER A 7 9.68 -22.62 1.79
CA SER A 7 9.85 -22.19 0.39
C SER A 7 8.47 -22.14 -0.28
N ALA A 8 7.70 -21.09 0.00
CA ALA A 8 6.51 -20.72 -0.77
C ALA A 8 6.10 -19.27 -0.46
N PHE A 9 6.99 -18.33 -0.74
CA PHE A 9 6.58 -16.95 -1.02
C PHE A 9 7.00 -16.69 -2.46
N ALA A 10 6.14 -17.12 -3.40
CA ALA A 10 6.23 -16.70 -4.79
C ALA A 10 5.56 -15.32 -4.87
N ALA A 11 6.38 -14.28 -4.79
CA ALA A 11 5.95 -12.91 -4.87
C ALA A 11 5.39 -12.56 -6.27
N LEU A 12 4.66 -11.46 -6.26
CA LEU A 12 3.93 -10.85 -7.35
C LEU A 12 4.88 -10.49 -8.50
N VAL A 13 4.53 -10.92 -9.71
CA VAL A 13 5.15 -10.42 -10.94
C VAL A 13 3.98 -10.09 -11.86
N LEU A 14 3.61 -8.81 -11.87
CA LEU A 14 2.58 -8.26 -12.74
C LEU A 14 3.20 -8.01 -14.12
N PHE A 15 3.29 -9.05 -14.96
CA PHE A 15 3.49 -8.84 -16.39
C PHE A 15 2.12 -8.59 -17.04
N GLY A 16 1.86 -7.34 -17.44
CA GLY A 16 0.90 -7.07 -18.51
C GLY A 16 1.46 -7.59 -19.84
N PRO A 17 0.61 -7.98 -20.81
CA PRO A 17 1.08 -8.53 -22.07
C PRO A 17 1.81 -7.44 -22.86
N PHE A 18 3.12 -7.61 -23.04
CA PHE A 18 3.86 -6.93 -24.08
C PHE A 18 3.37 -7.49 -25.42
N THR A 19 2.73 -6.64 -26.22
CA THR A 19 2.50 -6.95 -27.63
C THR A 19 3.88 -7.01 -28.32
N GLU A 20 4.17 -8.15 -28.95
CA GLU A 20 5.36 -8.33 -29.80
C GLU A 20 5.31 -7.31 -30.95
N ALA A 21 5.97 -6.17 -30.77
CA ALA A 21 6.39 -5.34 -31.89
C ALA A 21 7.63 -5.99 -32.49
N GLY A 22 7.54 -6.34 -33.77
CA GLY A 22 8.49 -7.20 -34.47
C GLY A 22 9.96 -6.82 -34.34
N LEU A 23 10.79 -7.86 -34.39
CA LEU A 23 12.25 -7.82 -34.46
C LEU A 23 12.71 -6.88 -35.60
N ALA A 24 12.97 -5.62 -35.25
CA ALA A 24 13.77 -4.73 -36.07
C ALA A 24 15.23 -5.17 -35.94
N GLN A 25 15.85 -5.48 -37.08
CA GLN A 25 17.28 -5.79 -37.17
C GLN A 25 18.12 -4.65 -36.58
N ASP A 26 19.10 -5.02 -35.74
CA ASP A 26 20.05 -4.13 -35.08
C ASP A 26 20.70 -3.16 -36.08
N ALA A 27 20.35 -1.88 -35.97
CA ALA A 27 21.15 -0.81 -36.53
C ALA A 27 22.39 -0.60 -35.63
N PRO A 28 23.58 -0.37 -36.20
CA PRO A 28 24.78 -0.15 -35.40
C PRO A 28 24.62 1.12 -34.54
N VAL A 29 24.54 0.92 -33.22
CA VAL A 29 24.47 1.99 -32.22
C VAL A 29 25.78 2.78 -32.26
N SER A 30 25.68 4.11 -32.33
CA SER A 30 26.85 4.99 -32.20
C SER A 30 27.53 4.71 -30.86
N PRO A 31 28.87 4.55 -30.81
CA PRO A 31 29.60 4.66 -29.55
C PRO A 31 29.16 5.94 -28.84
N ASN A 32 28.91 5.85 -27.53
CA ASN A 32 28.60 6.98 -26.62
C ASN A 32 27.15 7.50 -26.55
N ALA A 33 26.14 6.83 -27.14
CA ALA A 33 24.74 7.20 -26.89
C ALA A 33 24.24 6.56 -25.59
N VAL A 34 23.71 7.37 -24.65
CA VAL A 34 23.04 6.84 -23.45
C VAL A 34 21.66 6.33 -23.83
N GLU A 35 21.40 5.07 -23.54
CA GLU A 35 20.11 4.41 -23.69
C GLU A 35 19.31 4.48 -22.38
N PHE A 36 18.02 4.79 -22.47
CA PHE A 36 17.14 4.91 -21.32
C PHE A 36 16.04 3.83 -21.33
N SER A 37 15.76 3.23 -20.17
CA SER A 37 14.62 2.33 -19.92
C SER A 37 13.86 2.79 -18.68
N TYR A 38 12.53 2.77 -18.74
CA TYR A 38 11.67 3.15 -17.63
C TYR A 38 11.61 2.11 -16.50
N GLY A 39 11.87 0.82 -16.75
CA GLY A 39 11.49 -0.24 -15.80
C GLY A 39 12.50 -1.35 -15.50
N ASP A 40 13.63 -1.39 -16.19
CA ASP A 40 14.58 -2.52 -16.07
C ASP A 40 15.85 -2.17 -15.28
N GLY A 41 15.79 -1.20 -14.36
CA GLY A 41 16.93 -0.68 -13.61
C GLY A 41 17.25 -1.41 -12.32
N LEU A 42 16.23 -1.71 -11.53
CA LEU A 42 16.35 -2.44 -10.27
C LEU A 42 15.02 -3.12 -9.97
N HIS A 43 15.09 -4.39 -9.62
CA HIS A 43 13.96 -5.19 -9.18
C HIS A 43 14.41 -6.11 -8.03
N GLY A 44 13.52 -6.39 -7.09
CA GLY A 44 13.80 -7.24 -5.93
C GLY A 44 12.94 -6.92 -4.72
N TYR A 45 13.24 -7.60 -3.62
CA TYR A 45 12.52 -7.45 -2.35
C TYR A 45 13.52 -7.32 -1.21
N ILE A 46 13.30 -6.34 -0.34
CA ILE A 46 13.99 -6.19 0.94
C ILE A 46 12.96 -6.49 2.02
N GLY A 47 13.05 -7.63 2.70
CA GLY A 47 11.95 -8.09 3.55
C GLY A 47 12.34 -8.81 4.82
N TYR A 48 11.35 -8.96 5.68
CA TYR A 48 11.41 -9.71 6.94
C TYR A 48 10.30 -10.76 6.99
N SER A 49 10.52 -11.77 7.80
CA SER A 49 9.49 -12.71 8.22
C SER A 49 9.09 -12.40 9.65
N ALA A 50 7.81 -12.56 9.96
CA ALA A 50 7.28 -12.43 11.30
C ALA A 50 6.84 -13.81 11.80
N THR A 51 7.20 -14.15 13.03
CA THR A 51 6.60 -15.32 13.68
C THR A 51 5.09 -15.13 13.77
N ARG A 52 4.36 -16.24 13.74
CA ARG A 52 2.89 -16.25 13.86
C ARG A 52 2.50 -16.94 15.16
N PRO A 53 1.41 -16.50 15.82
CA PRO A 53 0.92 -17.17 17.00
C PRO A 53 0.48 -18.60 16.67
N ALA A 54 0.62 -19.51 17.65
CA ALA A 54 0.19 -20.91 17.48
C ALA A 54 -1.32 -21.01 17.17
N GLY A 55 -2.13 -20.16 17.81
CA GLY A 55 -3.54 -19.93 17.47
C GLY A 55 -3.69 -18.95 16.31
N ARG A 56 -3.30 -19.35 15.09
CA ARG A 56 -3.34 -18.47 13.90
C ARG A 56 -4.71 -17.85 13.68
N ALA A 57 -5.76 -18.68 13.76
CA ALA A 57 -7.13 -18.22 13.60
C ALA A 57 -7.61 -17.29 14.73
N GLU A 58 -6.97 -17.35 15.91
CA GLU A 58 -7.34 -16.50 17.05
C GLU A 58 -6.87 -15.06 16.85
N TYR A 59 -5.66 -14.85 16.32
CA TYR A 59 -5.01 -13.55 16.17
C TYR A 59 -5.00 -13.00 14.73
N GLY A 60 -5.84 -13.57 13.84
CA GLY A 60 -6.00 -13.07 12.48
C GLY A 60 -7.12 -12.04 12.31
N PHE A 61 -7.52 -11.34 13.37
CA PHE A 61 -8.58 -10.31 13.30
C PHE A 61 -8.02 -8.90 13.17
N GLY A 62 -6.72 -8.70 13.36
CA GLY A 62 -6.05 -7.50 12.94
C GLY A 62 -4.54 -7.66 12.88
N MET A 63 -3.89 -6.82 12.09
CA MET A 63 -2.44 -6.79 11.94
C MET A 63 -1.96 -5.36 11.75
N GLY A 64 -0.88 -5.00 12.43
CA GLY A 64 -0.31 -3.67 12.32
C GLY A 64 1.14 -3.59 12.75
N PHE A 65 1.76 -2.48 12.38
CA PHE A 65 3.15 -2.16 12.66
C PHE A 65 3.39 -0.67 12.43
N TYR A 66 4.57 -0.21 12.81
CA TYR A 66 5.09 1.09 12.43
C TYR A 66 6.11 0.92 11.32
N SER A 67 5.95 1.69 10.25
CA SER A 67 6.84 1.71 9.10
C SER A 67 7.47 3.09 8.93
N ALA A 68 8.77 3.13 8.69
CA ALA A 68 9.49 4.38 8.48
C ALA A 68 9.03 5.05 7.17
N ALA A 69 8.73 6.34 7.23
CA ALA A 69 8.47 7.19 6.09
C ALA A 69 9.70 8.06 5.82
N TRP A 70 10.25 7.99 4.61
CA TRP A 70 11.35 8.85 4.20
C TRP A 70 11.37 9.07 2.70
N SER A 71 12.02 10.14 2.26
CA SER A 71 12.31 10.39 0.84
C SER A 71 13.45 9.49 0.34
N LEU A 72 13.09 8.37 -0.30
CA LEU A 72 14.04 7.44 -0.92
C LEU A 72 14.76 8.05 -2.14
N ILE A 73 14.13 9.02 -2.79
CA ILE A 73 14.66 9.74 -3.95
C ILE A 73 14.63 11.25 -3.68
N GLU A 74 15.64 11.96 -4.19
CA GLU A 74 15.79 13.40 -3.99
C GLU A 74 14.73 14.22 -4.74
N ARG A 75 14.26 13.72 -5.88
CA ARG A 75 13.31 14.41 -6.77
C ARG A 75 12.24 13.43 -7.27
N PRO A 76 11.02 13.88 -7.60
CA PRO A 76 9.98 13.00 -8.12
C PRO A 76 10.36 12.51 -9.52
N LEU A 77 10.78 11.25 -9.64
CA LEU A 77 11.22 10.66 -10.91
C LEU A 77 10.07 10.03 -11.70
N ALA A 78 10.12 10.17 -13.02
CA ALA A 78 9.20 9.47 -13.93
C ALA A 78 9.51 7.96 -13.97
N GLY A 79 8.46 7.14 -14.01
CA GLY A 79 8.58 5.68 -14.08
C GLY A 79 9.17 5.02 -12.84
N PHE A 80 9.19 5.71 -11.69
CA PHE A 80 9.73 5.17 -10.45
C PHE A 80 8.62 4.54 -9.59
N GLN A 81 8.76 3.26 -9.25
CA GLN A 81 7.85 2.53 -8.38
C GLN A 81 8.61 1.62 -7.41
N ILE A 82 8.53 1.97 -6.14
CA ILE A 82 8.97 1.16 -5.01
C ILE A 82 7.93 1.29 -3.90
N GLY A 83 7.40 0.17 -3.42
CA GLY A 83 6.70 0.11 -2.14
C GLY A 83 7.73 0.14 -1.02
N LEU A 84 7.56 1.03 -0.04
CA LEU A 84 8.35 0.98 1.18
C LEU A 84 7.88 -0.20 2.05
N ALA A 85 8.42 -0.31 3.27
CA ALA A 85 8.18 -1.49 4.08
C ALA A 85 6.68 -1.63 4.40
N GLY A 86 6.06 -2.64 3.80
CA GLY A 86 4.64 -2.94 3.93
C GLY A 86 4.39 -4.44 4.06
N ALA A 87 3.12 -4.84 4.03
CA ALA A 87 2.71 -6.23 4.18
C ALA A 87 1.45 -6.52 3.37
N TRP A 88 1.19 -7.81 3.17
CA TRP A 88 -0.02 -8.32 2.52
C TRP A 88 -0.84 -9.12 3.52
N ILE A 89 -2.14 -8.88 3.54
CA ILE A 89 -3.12 -9.63 4.33
C ILE A 89 -3.99 -10.43 3.38
N LEU A 90 -3.93 -11.75 3.49
CA LEU A 90 -4.72 -12.68 2.69
C LEU A 90 -5.72 -13.43 3.58
N PRO A 91 -6.85 -13.92 3.07
CA PRO A 91 -7.75 -14.74 3.88
C PRO A 91 -7.13 -16.13 4.15
N ASP A 92 -7.13 -16.57 5.41
CA ASP A 92 -6.63 -17.89 5.80
C ASP A 92 -7.48 -19.02 5.21
N ASN A 93 -6.95 -19.58 4.13
CA ASN A 93 -7.47 -20.74 3.42
C ASN A 93 -6.50 -21.94 3.53
N SER A 94 -5.74 -22.04 4.63
CA SER A 94 -4.78 -23.13 4.84
C SER A 94 -5.43 -24.53 4.96
N ASP A 95 -6.76 -24.58 5.10
CA ASP A 95 -7.58 -25.79 4.98
C ASP A 95 -7.68 -26.33 3.54
N ASN A 96 -7.52 -25.46 2.54
CA ASN A 96 -7.56 -25.82 1.12
C ASN A 96 -6.16 -26.11 0.58
N ARG A 97 -6.00 -27.23 -0.14
CA ARG A 97 -4.68 -27.70 -0.61
C ARG A 97 -4.57 -27.85 -2.12
N ASP A 98 -5.69 -27.89 -2.83
CA ASP A 98 -5.71 -28.32 -4.23
C ASP A 98 -6.76 -27.62 -5.09
N THR A 99 -7.74 -26.94 -4.49
CA THR A 99 -8.87 -26.37 -5.24
C THR A 99 -8.62 -24.89 -5.53
N PRO A 100 -8.69 -24.44 -6.79
CA PRO A 100 -8.52 -23.02 -7.12
C PRO A 100 -9.54 -22.12 -6.41
N LEU A 101 -9.04 -21.05 -5.79
CA LEU A 101 -9.84 -19.97 -5.22
C LEU A 101 -10.15 -18.87 -6.24
N ALA A 102 -9.35 -18.76 -7.29
CA ALA A 102 -9.58 -17.85 -8.40
C ALA A 102 -10.42 -18.55 -9.49
N PRO A 103 -11.70 -18.17 -9.70
CA PRO A 103 -12.53 -18.74 -10.74
C PRO A 103 -11.98 -18.46 -12.15
N VAL A 104 -12.26 -19.36 -13.09
CA VAL A 104 -12.00 -19.13 -14.52
C VAL A 104 -12.80 -17.90 -14.98
N GLY A 105 -12.18 -17.05 -15.79
CA GLY A 105 -12.74 -15.75 -16.19
C GLY A 105 -12.18 -14.57 -15.41
N THR A 106 -11.49 -14.80 -14.29
CA THR A 106 -10.78 -13.72 -13.57
C THR A 106 -9.43 -13.39 -14.24
N LEU A 107 -8.97 -12.16 -14.10
CA LEU A 107 -7.76 -11.63 -14.72
C LEU A 107 -6.55 -12.51 -14.38
N ALA A 108 -6.32 -12.75 -13.08
CA ALA A 108 -5.21 -13.58 -12.65
C ALA A 108 -5.34 -15.00 -13.22
N ARG A 109 -6.51 -15.63 -13.11
CA ARG A 109 -6.72 -17.03 -13.52
C ARG A 109 -6.47 -17.25 -15.01
N ASP A 110 -6.84 -16.29 -15.85
CA ASP A 110 -6.82 -16.48 -17.30
C ASP A 110 -5.56 -15.90 -17.97
N ASN A 111 -4.87 -14.93 -17.34
CA ASN A 111 -3.82 -14.16 -18.01
C ASN A 111 -2.44 -14.26 -17.34
N TRP A 112 -2.33 -14.83 -16.13
CA TRP A 112 -1.06 -14.90 -15.41
C TRP A 112 -0.42 -16.29 -15.49
N PRO A 113 0.91 -16.41 -15.29
CA PRO A 113 1.55 -17.70 -15.08
C PRO A 113 0.88 -18.49 -13.96
N GLU A 114 0.86 -19.82 -14.07
CA GLU A 114 0.16 -20.70 -13.14
C GLU A 114 0.52 -20.40 -11.67
N ARG A 115 -0.49 -20.06 -10.86
CA ARG A 115 -0.40 -19.87 -9.40
C ARG A 115 -1.04 -21.04 -8.63
N GLY A 116 -1.06 -22.21 -9.26
CA GLY A 116 -1.70 -23.42 -8.74
C GLY A 116 -0.99 -24.10 -7.56
N PRO A 117 -1.65 -25.09 -6.93
CA PRO A 117 -2.96 -25.58 -7.31
C PRO A 117 -4.12 -24.69 -6.80
N THR A 118 -3.92 -23.91 -5.73
CA THR A 118 -5.01 -23.19 -5.05
C THR A 118 -5.26 -21.77 -5.53
N TRP A 119 -4.30 -21.10 -6.20
CA TRP A 119 -4.42 -19.69 -6.57
C TRP A 119 -4.65 -18.72 -5.39
N GLY A 120 -4.43 -19.19 -4.16
CA GLY A 120 -4.72 -18.39 -2.96
C GLY A 120 -3.88 -17.12 -2.82
N SER A 121 -2.68 -17.09 -3.40
CA SER A 121 -1.80 -15.92 -3.36
C SER A 121 -2.32 -14.70 -4.12
N VAL A 122 -3.31 -14.90 -5.00
CA VAL A 122 -3.91 -13.83 -5.82
C VAL A 122 -5.41 -13.74 -5.64
N PHE A 123 -6.01 -14.54 -4.75
CA PHE A 123 -7.47 -14.58 -4.57
C PHE A 123 -7.99 -13.24 -4.05
N GLN A 124 -7.49 -12.82 -2.88
CA GLN A 124 -7.81 -11.55 -2.24
C GLN A 124 -6.61 -11.04 -1.43
N THR A 125 -6.32 -9.74 -1.52
CA THR A 125 -5.28 -9.09 -0.72
C THR A 125 -5.77 -7.75 -0.19
N VAL A 126 -5.48 -7.45 1.08
CA VAL A 126 -5.22 -6.06 1.51
C VAL A 126 -3.73 -5.83 1.40
N GLU A 127 -3.35 -4.74 0.75
CA GLU A 127 -1.98 -4.41 0.39
C GLU A 127 -1.76 -2.88 0.38
N GLY A 128 -0.64 -2.43 -0.18
CA GLY A 128 -0.26 -1.01 -0.17
C GLY A 128 0.48 -0.63 1.11
N GLY A 129 0.17 0.54 1.64
CA GLY A 129 0.97 1.22 2.65
C GLY A 129 1.81 2.35 2.05
N LEU A 130 2.99 2.58 2.62
CA LEU A 130 3.93 3.60 2.18
C LEU A 130 4.58 3.22 0.85
N GLY A 131 4.60 4.13 -0.13
CA GLY A 131 5.29 3.84 -1.38
C GLY A 131 5.23 4.94 -2.42
N TYR A 132 5.96 4.68 -3.50
CA TYR A 132 5.96 5.42 -4.75
C TYR A 132 5.08 4.66 -5.74
N TRP A 133 3.77 4.87 -5.68
CA TRP A 133 2.83 4.01 -6.40
C TRP A 133 2.73 4.40 -7.87
N ARG A 134 2.62 3.40 -8.76
CA ARG A 134 2.47 3.62 -10.21
C ARG A 134 1.26 4.49 -10.55
N GLY A 135 0.19 4.38 -9.75
CA GLY A 135 -1.00 5.21 -9.88
C GLY A 135 -0.78 6.68 -9.54
N ASN A 136 0.29 7.05 -8.83
CA ASN A 136 0.48 8.44 -8.40
C ASN A 136 0.71 9.39 -9.59
N ARG A 137 -0.19 10.35 -9.75
CA ARG A 137 -0.23 11.44 -10.73
C ARG A 137 0.39 12.73 -10.19
N PHE A 138 0.43 12.95 -8.88
CA PHE A 138 0.95 14.19 -8.27
C PHE A 138 2.13 13.88 -7.34
N ARG A 139 3.31 13.65 -7.93
CA ARG A 139 4.53 13.27 -7.19
C ARG A 139 5.30 14.52 -6.74
N TYR A 140 5.79 14.49 -5.51
CA TYR A 140 6.42 15.66 -4.87
C TYR A 140 7.76 15.35 -4.15
N GLY A 141 8.24 14.11 -4.23
CA GLY A 141 9.53 13.67 -3.67
C GLY A 141 9.39 12.55 -2.63
N PRO A 142 8.66 12.76 -1.53
CA PRO A 142 8.38 11.71 -0.55
C PRO A 142 7.40 10.63 -1.08
N PRO A 143 7.34 9.47 -0.40
CA PRO A 143 6.29 8.47 -0.62
C PRO A 143 4.92 9.00 -0.18
N LYS A 144 3.87 8.22 -0.49
CA LYS A 144 2.51 8.44 0.01
C LYS A 144 1.96 7.16 0.64
N PHE A 145 0.98 7.28 1.53
CA PHE A 145 0.26 6.14 2.09
C PHE A 145 -1.02 5.83 1.31
N SER A 146 -1.20 4.57 0.88
CA SER A 146 -2.39 4.12 0.13
C SER A 146 -3.04 2.87 0.75
N MET A 147 -4.37 2.78 0.67
CA MET A 147 -5.18 1.66 1.18
C MET A 147 -5.50 0.66 0.05
N ASN A 148 -4.47 0.05 -0.53
CA ASN A 148 -4.66 -0.80 -1.70
C ASN A 148 -5.27 -2.16 -1.31
N ALA A 149 -6.14 -2.70 -2.14
CA ALA A 149 -6.60 -4.07 -2.04
C ALA A 149 -7.03 -4.63 -3.40
N THR A 150 -6.91 -5.95 -3.54
CA THR A 150 -7.45 -6.70 -4.67
C THR A 150 -8.50 -7.67 -4.16
N PRO A 151 -9.79 -7.38 -4.35
CA PRO A 151 -10.86 -8.21 -3.78
C PRO A 151 -11.33 -9.36 -4.68
N GLN A 152 -10.92 -9.36 -5.95
CA GLN A 152 -11.46 -10.26 -6.96
C GLN A 152 -10.38 -10.71 -7.94
N CYS A 153 -9.36 -11.43 -7.48
CA CYS A 153 -8.38 -12.06 -8.38
C CYS A 153 -7.73 -11.09 -9.39
N TYR A 154 -7.49 -9.85 -8.95
CA TYR A 154 -6.97 -8.74 -9.74
C TYR A 154 -7.87 -8.30 -10.93
N ASP A 155 -9.15 -8.68 -10.98
CA ASP A 155 -10.10 -8.13 -11.98
C ASP A 155 -10.28 -6.61 -11.89
N TYR A 156 -10.09 -6.10 -10.69
CA TYR A 156 -10.01 -4.70 -10.37
C TYR A 156 -9.35 -4.52 -9.01
N GLU A 157 -8.93 -3.29 -8.80
CA GLU A 157 -8.24 -2.85 -7.61
C GLU A 157 -9.02 -1.72 -6.92
N VAL A 158 -8.85 -1.59 -5.61
CA VAL A 158 -9.41 -0.49 -4.80
C VAL A 158 -8.31 0.14 -3.96
N GLY A 159 -8.16 1.46 -4.00
CA GLY A 159 -7.06 2.18 -3.31
C GLY A 159 -7.51 3.30 -2.39
N SER A 160 -8.69 3.85 -2.63
CA SER A 160 -9.32 4.94 -1.88
C SER A 160 -10.85 4.89 -2.07
N PRO A 161 -11.64 5.68 -1.32
CA PRO A 161 -13.10 5.73 -1.45
C PRO A 161 -13.63 6.10 -2.85
N GLY A 162 -13.65 5.15 -3.76
CA GLY A 162 -14.20 5.29 -5.10
C GLY A 162 -13.23 5.03 -6.26
N TRP A 163 -11.94 4.76 -6.00
CA TRP A 163 -10.93 4.65 -7.07
C TRP A 163 -10.04 3.40 -6.94
N SER A 164 -9.51 2.97 -8.09
CA SER A 164 -8.41 2.02 -8.24
C SER A 164 -7.05 2.68 -7.90
N PHE A 165 -5.97 1.89 -7.82
CA PHE A 165 -4.62 2.38 -7.49
C PHE A 165 -3.55 2.20 -8.59
N PHE A 166 -3.86 1.60 -9.75
CA PHE A 166 -2.88 1.41 -10.82
C PHE A 166 -3.11 2.26 -12.07
N TYR A 167 -4.31 2.20 -12.66
CA TYR A 167 -4.52 2.60 -14.05
C TYR A 167 -5.45 3.80 -14.19
N ASP A 168 -6.60 3.74 -13.53
CA ASP A 168 -7.72 4.61 -13.88
C ASP A 168 -7.70 5.92 -13.11
N THR A 169 -7.94 7.02 -13.83
CA THR A 169 -8.24 8.33 -13.25
C THR A 169 -9.75 8.59 -13.15
N GLU A 170 -10.55 7.71 -13.74
CA GLU A 170 -12.00 7.66 -13.52
C GLU A 170 -12.30 6.85 -12.26
N ALA A 171 -13.38 7.20 -11.56
CA ALA A 171 -13.85 6.39 -10.45
C ALA A 171 -14.22 4.98 -10.92
N LEU A 172 -14.13 4.03 -10.01
CA LEU A 172 -14.61 2.67 -10.25
C LEU A 172 -16.12 2.69 -10.61
N PRO A 173 -16.56 1.76 -11.46
CA PRO A 173 -17.98 1.52 -11.69
C PRO A 173 -18.75 1.31 -10.37
N ASP A 174 -20.03 1.68 -10.35
CA ASP A 174 -20.86 1.66 -9.15
C ASP A 174 -20.85 0.30 -8.42
N ASP A 175 -20.80 -0.81 -9.16
CA ASP A 175 -20.76 -2.19 -8.64
C ASP A 175 -19.37 -2.66 -8.15
N ARG A 176 -18.37 -1.77 -8.15
CA ARG A 176 -16.98 -2.04 -7.71
C ARG A 176 -16.49 -1.13 -6.59
N LEU A 177 -17.31 -0.20 -6.11
CA LEU A 177 -16.95 0.76 -5.06
C LEU A 177 -16.79 0.06 -3.69
N GLY A 178 -15.56 -0.30 -3.29
CA GLY A 178 -15.36 -1.20 -2.14
C GLY A 178 -15.03 -0.57 -0.77
N ILE A 179 -14.76 0.74 -0.70
CA ILE A 179 -14.27 1.40 0.52
C ILE A 179 -15.28 2.43 1.02
N ALA A 180 -15.63 2.33 2.31
CA ALA A 180 -16.40 3.33 3.04
C ALA A 180 -15.45 4.17 3.91
N GLN A 181 -15.42 5.48 3.67
CA GLN A 181 -14.68 6.40 4.52
C GLN A 181 -15.39 6.53 5.86
N LEU A 182 -14.62 6.46 6.96
CA LEU A 182 -15.12 6.57 8.31
C LEU A 182 -14.69 7.87 8.98
N SER A 183 -13.48 8.36 8.71
CA SER A 183 -13.05 9.63 9.29
C SER A 183 -13.87 10.78 8.73
N ASN A 184 -14.42 11.60 9.63
CA ASN A 184 -15.09 12.85 9.31
C ASN A 184 -14.14 14.06 9.35
N ARG A 185 -12.83 13.85 9.55
CA ARG A 185 -11.85 14.94 9.72
C ARG A 185 -10.63 14.80 8.81
N LEU A 186 -10.57 13.74 8.02
CA LEU A 186 -9.48 13.44 7.11
C LEU A 186 -10.02 13.26 5.69
N LEU A 187 -9.37 13.86 4.72
CA LEU A 187 -9.58 13.57 3.29
C LEU A 187 -8.76 12.35 2.87
N ILE A 188 -9.35 11.49 2.04
CA ILE A 188 -8.66 10.37 1.41
C ILE A 188 -8.67 10.58 -0.12
N PRO A 189 -7.72 11.37 -0.66
CA PRO A 189 -7.58 11.56 -2.10
C PRO A 189 -7.24 10.27 -2.85
N PRO A 190 -7.64 10.16 -4.13
CA PRO A 190 -7.29 9.03 -4.98
C PRO A 190 -5.79 8.90 -5.24
N ASP A 191 -5.04 10.00 -5.19
CA ASP A 191 -3.59 9.98 -5.37
C ASP A 191 -2.79 9.62 -4.10
N ALA A 192 -3.43 8.99 -3.10
CA ALA A 192 -2.87 8.60 -1.80
C ALA A 192 -2.55 9.78 -0.85
N LEU A 193 -2.27 9.49 0.43
CA LEU A 193 -2.04 10.50 1.47
C LEU A 193 -0.58 11.03 1.43
N PRO A 194 -0.35 12.32 1.14
CA PRO A 194 0.96 12.95 1.33
C PRO A 194 1.29 13.23 2.80
N PHE A 195 2.57 13.49 3.05
CA PHE A 195 3.14 13.86 4.35
C PHE A 195 3.50 15.34 4.38
N GLU A 196 3.62 15.87 5.59
CA GLU A 196 4.16 17.20 5.83
C GLU A 196 5.67 17.21 5.51
N GLY A 197 6.10 18.16 4.66
CA GLY A 197 7.51 18.37 4.36
C GLY A 197 8.19 17.18 3.66
N GLN A 198 9.36 16.79 4.17
CA GLN A 198 10.19 15.70 3.66
C GLN A 198 10.51 14.77 4.83
N PRO A 199 9.73 13.70 5.04
CA PRO A 199 10.00 12.72 6.10
C PRO A 199 11.42 12.16 5.99
N ASP A 200 12.05 11.87 7.15
CA ASP A 200 13.43 11.39 7.25
C ASP A 200 13.57 10.23 8.25
N GLY A 201 12.71 9.21 8.09
CA GLY A 201 12.77 7.99 8.91
C GLY A 201 11.83 8.00 10.12
N ASP A 202 10.99 9.02 10.28
CA ASP A 202 9.88 9.01 11.24
C ASP A 202 8.85 7.95 10.87
N PHE A 203 8.10 7.47 11.86
CA PHE A 203 7.22 6.32 11.68
C PHE A 203 5.77 6.71 11.41
N LEU A 204 5.15 6.04 10.43
CA LEU A 204 3.71 5.93 10.34
C LEU A 204 3.27 4.60 10.94
N GLY A 205 2.43 4.65 11.97
CA GLY A 205 1.72 3.47 12.44
C GLY A 205 0.51 3.20 11.57
N TYR A 206 0.35 1.98 11.09
CA TYR A 206 -0.91 1.57 10.48
C TYR A 206 -1.28 0.13 10.83
N THR A 207 -2.56 -0.06 11.13
CA THR A 207 -3.15 -1.35 11.49
C THR A 207 -4.42 -1.55 10.71
N TYR A 208 -4.62 -2.76 10.17
CA TYR A 208 -5.91 -3.21 9.71
C TYR A 208 -6.56 -4.08 10.78
N MET A 209 -7.78 -3.74 11.20
CA MET A 209 -8.57 -4.51 12.17
C MET A 209 -9.94 -4.81 11.56
N ALA A 210 -10.35 -6.08 11.54
CA ALA A 210 -11.69 -6.48 11.19
C ALA A 210 -12.66 -5.98 12.27
N LEU A 211 -13.63 -5.13 11.88
CA LEU A 211 -14.65 -4.60 12.76
C LEU A 211 -16.05 -4.93 12.25
N PRO A 212 -16.95 -5.41 13.13
CA PRO A 212 -18.28 -5.86 12.72
C PRO A 212 -19.29 -4.72 12.71
N PHE A 213 -19.22 -3.80 11.73
CA PHE A 213 -20.17 -2.68 11.60
C PHE A 213 -21.62 -3.14 11.40
N MET A 214 -21.79 -4.30 10.76
CA MET A 214 -23.06 -4.92 10.41
C MET A 214 -23.02 -6.39 10.84
N ALA A 215 -24.20 -6.96 11.13
CA ALA A 215 -24.32 -8.40 11.33
C ALA A 215 -24.06 -9.16 10.02
N PRO A 216 -23.55 -10.41 10.09
CA PRO A 216 -23.34 -11.21 8.89
C PRO A 216 -24.67 -11.50 8.19
N LYS A 217 -24.63 -11.60 6.85
CA LYS A 217 -25.80 -11.82 6.01
C LYS A 217 -25.81 -13.26 5.48
N PRO A 218 -26.93 -13.99 5.64
CA PRO A 218 -27.05 -15.32 5.06
C PRO A 218 -27.05 -15.23 3.52
N GLY A 219 -26.43 -16.21 2.89
CA GLY A 219 -26.54 -16.41 1.44
C GLY A 219 -27.82 -17.15 1.06
N ASP A 220 -28.05 -17.29 -0.24
CA ASP A 220 -29.09 -18.15 -0.81
C ASP A 220 -28.44 -19.07 -1.86
N PRO A 221 -27.89 -20.23 -1.45
CA PRO A 221 -27.23 -21.15 -2.38
C PRO A 221 -28.16 -21.66 -3.49
N ALA A 222 -29.48 -21.69 -3.28
CA ALA A 222 -30.44 -22.08 -4.30
C ALA A 222 -30.56 -21.02 -5.42
N LYS A 223 -30.15 -19.77 -5.14
CA LYS A 223 -30.07 -18.67 -6.10
C LYS A 223 -28.62 -18.29 -6.45
N GLY A 224 -27.63 -19.08 -6.02
CA GLY A 224 -26.21 -18.77 -6.24
C GLY A 224 -25.71 -17.54 -5.48
N VAL A 225 -26.42 -17.07 -4.45
CA VAL A 225 -26.04 -15.87 -3.69
C VAL A 225 -25.12 -16.27 -2.53
N ALA A 226 -23.91 -15.74 -2.52
CA ALA A 226 -22.92 -15.97 -1.48
C ALA A 226 -23.35 -15.37 -0.13
N PRO A 227 -23.10 -16.04 1.01
CA PRO A 227 -23.17 -15.40 2.31
C PRO A 227 -22.10 -14.30 2.43
N THR A 228 -22.36 -13.30 3.26
CA THR A 228 -21.38 -12.26 3.59
C THR A 228 -21.12 -12.25 5.08
N GLY A 229 -19.86 -12.34 5.48
CA GLY A 229 -19.46 -12.23 6.88
C GLY A 229 -19.54 -10.80 7.42
N ASP A 230 -19.06 -10.61 8.64
CA ASP A 230 -19.10 -9.34 9.36
C ASP A 230 -17.76 -8.60 9.39
N GLN A 231 -16.72 -9.11 8.73
CA GLN A 231 -15.38 -8.54 8.83
C GLN A 231 -15.20 -7.36 7.86
N ALA A 232 -15.40 -6.15 8.37
CA ALA A 232 -15.01 -4.94 7.67
C ALA A 232 -13.58 -4.54 8.08
N TRP A 233 -12.61 -4.86 7.23
CA TRP A 233 -11.20 -4.54 7.47
C TRP A 233 -10.99 -3.03 7.48
N THR A 234 -10.76 -2.49 8.68
CA THR A 234 -10.70 -1.06 8.98
C THR A 234 -9.26 -0.62 9.18
N CYS A 235 -8.82 0.38 8.43
CA CYS A 235 -7.48 0.94 8.57
C CYS A 235 -7.45 2.00 9.67
N PHE A 236 -6.59 1.80 10.65
CA PHE A 236 -6.21 2.79 11.66
C PHE A 236 -4.84 3.35 11.34
N LEU A 237 -4.69 4.67 11.48
CA LEU A 237 -3.41 5.35 11.40
C LEU A 237 -2.98 5.88 12.77
N ALA A 238 -1.67 5.94 12.98
CA ALA A 238 -1.02 6.75 14.00
C ALA A 238 0.07 7.61 13.34
N ALA A 239 -0.27 8.88 13.15
CA ALA A 239 0.60 9.97 12.74
C ALA A 239 0.66 11.01 13.88
N ALA A 240 1.61 11.94 13.81
CA ALA A 240 1.76 12.97 14.83
C ALA A 240 0.49 13.83 14.96
N ASN A 241 -0.10 14.21 13.82
CA ASN A 241 -1.26 15.09 13.70
C ASN A 241 -2.61 14.37 13.44
N PHE A 242 -2.63 13.04 13.37
CA PHE A 242 -3.86 12.25 13.25
C PHE A 242 -3.68 10.84 13.80
N LYS A 243 -4.61 10.38 14.63
CA LYS A 243 -4.68 9.02 15.15
C LYS A 243 -6.12 8.53 15.15
N GLY A 244 -6.38 7.36 14.56
CA GLY A 244 -7.72 6.77 14.51
C GLY A 244 -8.04 6.08 13.19
N PRO A 245 -9.28 5.59 13.03
CA PRO A 245 -9.67 4.90 11.81
C PRO A 245 -9.97 5.88 10.67
N ILE A 246 -9.55 5.54 9.46
CA ILE A 246 -9.74 6.38 8.27
C ILE A 246 -10.88 5.88 7.39
N ALA A 247 -10.94 4.57 7.13
CA ALA A 247 -11.91 3.93 6.25
C ALA A 247 -11.88 2.40 6.45
N TYR A 248 -12.86 1.70 5.89
CA TYR A 248 -12.89 0.24 5.87
C TYR A 248 -13.36 -0.31 4.52
N TYR A 249 -12.92 -1.52 4.20
CA TYR A 249 -13.49 -2.29 3.09
C TYR A 249 -14.83 -2.88 3.49
N VAL A 250 -15.87 -2.60 2.71
CA VAL A 250 -17.22 -3.13 2.95
C VAL A 250 -17.18 -4.66 2.73
N PRO A 251 -17.71 -5.50 3.65
CA PRO A 251 -17.60 -6.96 3.56
C PRO A 251 -18.04 -7.56 2.22
N GLU A 252 -19.10 -7.03 1.63
CA GLU A 252 -19.65 -7.43 0.32
C GLU A 252 -18.62 -7.29 -0.83
N THR A 253 -17.62 -6.43 -0.68
CA THR A 253 -16.50 -6.29 -1.62
C THR A 253 -15.77 -7.62 -1.81
N TRP A 254 -15.62 -8.39 -0.72
CA TRP A 254 -14.92 -9.67 -0.70
C TRP A 254 -15.83 -10.83 -1.07
N SER A 255 -17.08 -10.85 -0.60
CA SER A 255 -17.96 -12.01 -0.77
C SER A 255 -18.58 -12.11 -2.17
N LYS A 256 -18.77 -10.97 -2.86
CA LYS A 256 -19.52 -10.92 -4.14
C LYS A 256 -18.92 -11.78 -5.25
N ILE A 257 -17.61 -12.03 -5.24
CA ILE A 257 -16.94 -12.89 -6.24
C ILE A 257 -17.62 -14.27 -6.34
N GLY A 258 -18.05 -14.85 -5.22
CA GLY A 258 -18.73 -16.14 -5.23
C GLY A 258 -20.03 -16.12 -6.03
N THR A 259 -20.79 -15.03 -5.91
CA THR A 259 -22.06 -14.85 -6.65
C THR A 259 -21.79 -14.57 -8.12
N LEU A 260 -20.82 -13.69 -8.42
CA LEU A 260 -20.51 -13.23 -9.78
C LEU A 260 -20.02 -14.37 -10.70
N PHE A 261 -19.28 -15.33 -10.15
CA PHE A 261 -18.73 -16.46 -10.90
C PHE A 261 -19.48 -17.78 -10.66
N GLU A 262 -20.61 -17.73 -9.94
CA GLU A 262 -21.42 -18.91 -9.60
C GLU A 262 -20.58 -20.06 -9.01
N GLU A 263 -19.67 -19.73 -8.08
CA GLU A 263 -18.71 -20.68 -7.50
C GLU A 263 -18.97 -20.89 -6.00
N PRO A 264 -19.79 -21.89 -5.61
CA PRO A 264 -20.09 -22.15 -4.21
C PRO A 264 -18.87 -22.52 -3.36
N PHE A 265 -17.79 -23.04 -3.96
CA PHE A 265 -16.61 -23.45 -3.20
C PHE A 265 -15.95 -22.29 -2.46
N ILE A 266 -16.05 -21.07 -3.00
CA ILE A 266 -15.43 -19.87 -2.42
C ILE A 266 -16.32 -19.10 -1.44
N PHE A 267 -17.55 -19.59 -1.19
CA PHE A 267 -18.43 -19.00 -0.18
C PHE A 267 -17.79 -19.07 1.21
N GLY A 268 -17.69 -17.94 1.90
CA GLY A 268 -17.08 -17.84 3.23
C GLY A 268 -15.57 -18.13 3.24
N ARG A 269 -14.89 -18.02 2.08
CA ARG A 269 -13.43 -18.11 1.97
C ARG A 269 -12.74 -16.76 1.85
N GLY A 270 -13.50 -15.68 1.70
CA GLY A 270 -13.00 -14.32 1.58
C GLY A 270 -12.65 -13.67 2.91
N LEU A 271 -12.04 -12.48 2.81
CA LEU A 271 -11.68 -11.64 3.95
C LEU A 271 -12.89 -11.10 4.73
N ASP A 272 -14.11 -11.20 4.18
CA ASP A 272 -15.34 -10.91 4.92
C ASP A 272 -15.62 -11.93 6.04
N ALA A 273 -15.11 -13.16 5.92
CA ALA A 273 -15.45 -14.28 6.80
C ALA A 273 -14.23 -15.00 7.40
N ARG A 274 -13.07 -14.97 6.73
CA ARG A 274 -11.84 -15.63 7.18
C ARG A 274 -10.94 -14.68 7.93
N ALA A 275 -10.29 -15.20 8.97
CA ALA A 275 -9.17 -14.54 9.62
C ALA A 275 -8.09 -14.22 8.57
N GLY A 276 -7.42 -13.08 8.73
CA GLY A 276 -6.30 -12.67 7.89
C GLY A 276 -5.02 -13.42 8.21
N ASP A 277 -4.23 -13.68 7.19
CA ASP A 277 -2.87 -14.24 7.25
C ASP A 277 -1.86 -13.23 6.71
N MET A 278 -0.91 -12.85 7.57
CA MET A 278 0.26 -12.03 7.26
C MET A 278 1.49 -12.76 7.82
N GLY A 279 2.52 -12.99 7.00
CA GLY A 279 3.71 -13.75 7.38
C GLY A 279 4.99 -12.94 7.57
N GLY A 280 4.89 -11.61 7.46
CA GLY A 280 6.03 -10.70 7.36
C GLY A 280 5.70 -9.57 6.41
N GLY A 281 6.73 -8.85 5.97
CA GLY A 281 6.60 -7.69 5.12
C GLY A 281 7.84 -7.45 4.27
N ALA A 282 7.73 -6.54 3.31
CA ALA A 282 8.84 -6.17 2.44
C ALA A 282 8.69 -4.75 1.90
N MET A 283 9.82 -4.16 1.53
CA MET A 283 9.89 -3.17 0.46
C MET A 283 9.87 -3.92 -0.89
N GLU A 284 8.90 -3.61 -1.74
CA GLU A 284 8.79 -4.16 -3.08
C GLU A 284 9.41 -3.20 -4.09
N ILE A 285 10.50 -3.61 -4.73
CA ILE A 285 11.15 -2.86 -5.79
C ILE A 285 10.63 -3.40 -7.12
N ASN A 286 9.67 -2.70 -7.71
CA ASN A 286 9.00 -3.14 -8.94
C ASN A 286 9.59 -2.51 -10.20
N THR A 287 9.70 -1.17 -10.24
CA THR A 287 10.06 -0.44 -11.47
C THR A 287 11.00 0.71 -11.13
N VAL A 288 12.25 0.59 -11.52
CA VAL A 288 13.25 1.66 -11.36
C VAL A 288 13.86 1.95 -12.72
N PRO A 289 13.95 3.23 -13.14
CA PRO A 289 14.51 3.57 -14.43
C PRO A 289 16.01 3.29 -14.50
N ARG A 290 16.51 3.10 -15.72
CA ARG A 290 17.91 2.78 -16.01
C ARG A 290 18.44 3.64 -17.14
N ALA A 291 19.67 4.09 -17.00
CA ALA A 291 20.48 4.58 -18.11
C ALA A 291 21.61 3.58 -18.39
N SER A 292 21.90 3.30 -19.65
CA SER A 292 22.97 2.38 -20.06
C SER A 292 23.81 2.98 -21.17
N ALA A 293 25.11 2.68 -21.20
CA ALA A 293 26.01 3.11 -22.25
C ALA A 293 27.16 2.12 -22.43
N VAL A 294 27.84 2.19 -23.57
CA VAL A 294 29.00 1.37 -23.91
C VAL A 294 30.24 2.26 -23.95
N ALA A 295 31.27 1.89 -23.21
CA ALA A 295 32.56 2.58 -23.19
C ALA A 295 33.38 2.31 -24.46
N ALA A 296 34.48 3.05 -24.65
CA ALA A 296 35.30 2.92 -25.86
C ALA A 296 35.95 1.53 -26.03
N ASP A 297 36.15 0.80 -24.94
CA ASP A 297 36.68 -0.57 -24.93
C ASP A 297 35.62 -1.65 -25.22
N GLY A 298 34.36 -1.26 -25.44
CA GLY A 298 33.23 -2.16 -25.66
C GLY A 298 32.54 -2.64 -24.38
N THR A 299 33.02 -2.27 -23.20
CA THR A 299 32.40 -2.63 -21.91
C THR A 299 31.11 -1.84 -21.72
N ARG A 300 30.02 -2.52 -21.35
CA ARG A 300 28.72 -1.88 -21.08
C ARG A 300 28.57 -1.57 -19.59
N TYR A 301 28.04 -0.39 -19.32
CA TYR A 301 27.71 0.09 -17.98
C TYR A 301 26.25 0.52 -17.89
N SER A 302 25.71 0.54 -16.67
CA SER A 302 24.42 1.15 -16.37
C SER A 302 24.44 1.95 -15.08
N LYS A 303 23.48 2.86 -14.98
CA LYS A 303 23.20 3.73 -13.85
C LYS A 303 21.71 3.60 -13.49
N ILE A 304 21.41 3.59 -12.20
CA ILE A 304 20.06 3.79 -11.65
C ILE A 304 19.96 5.15 -10.93
N PRO A 305 18.76 5.63 -10.56
CA PRO A 305 18.64 6.77 -9.68
C PRO A 305 19.36 6.58 -8.35
N ARG A 306 19.79 7.68 -7.73
CA ARG A 306 20.33 7.67 -6.37
C ARG A 306 19.19 7.31 -5.41
N LEU A 307 19.37 6.23 -4.64
CA LEU A 307 18.43 5.81 -3.60
C LEU A 307 19.08 6.02 -2.23
N VAL A 308 18.39 6.70 -1.33
CA VAL A 308 18.89 7.12 -0.02
C VAL A 308 18.09 6.45 1.10
N PHE A 309 18.78 6.00 2.15
CA PHE A 309 18.19 5.37 3.33
C PHE A 309 18.51 6.19 4.60
N PRO A 310 17.55 6.30 5.53
CA PRO A 310 17.69 7.09 6.74
C PRO A 310 18.50 6.30 7.79
N ILE A 311 19.82 6.47 7.77
CA ILE A 311 20.73 5.74 8.67
C ILE A 311 21.05 6.54 9.93
N ASP A 312 21.24 5.86 11.04
CA ASP A 312 21.81 6.43 12.26
C ASP A 312 23.35 6.51 12.21
N GLU A 313 23.97 7.01 13.28
CA GLU A 313 25.43 7.14 13.39
C GLU A 313 26.17 5.79 13.27
N ARG A 314 25.51 4.67 13.61
CA ARG A 314 26.04 3.30 13.51
C ARG A 314 25.90 2.72 12.10
N GLY A 315 25.19 3.41 11.21
CA GLY A 315 24.86 2.91 9.88
C GLY A 315 23.63 2.00 9.87
N ASP A 316 22.77 2.07 10.89
CA ASP A 316 21.53 1.31 10.96
C ASP A 316 20.38 2.16 10.43
N ALA A 317 19.65 1.66 9.42
CA ALA A 317 18.38 2.22 8.98
C ALA A 317 17.25 1.32 9.49
N VAL A 318 16.50 1.76 10.50
CA VAL A 318 15.38 0.99 11.06
C VAL A 318 14.11 1.31 10.29
N LEU A 319 13.48 0.28 9.72
CA LEU A 319 12.40 0.44 8.75
C LEU A 319 11.05 -0.06 9.27
N VAL A 320 11.04 -1.07 10.13
CA VAL A 320 9.80 -1.63 10.72
C VAL A 320 9.99 -1.92 12.20
N GLN A 321 8.96 -1.60 12.98
CA GLN A 321 8.88 -1.96 14.39
C GLN A 321 7.46 -2.38 14.80
N ASP A 322 7.37 -3.02 15.97
CA ASP A 322 6.12 -3.34 16.67
C ASP A 322 5.10 -4.16 15.86
N VAL A 323 5.58 -5.10 15.03
CA VAL A 323 4.70 -6.01 14.28
C VAL A 323 3.82 -6.79 15.25
N THR A 324 2.51 -6.53 15.20
CA THR A 324 1.53 -7.01 16.16
C THR A 324 0.33 -7.61 15.45
N TYR A 325 -0.08 -8.79 15.92
CA TYR A 325 -1.29 -9.49 15.52
C TYR A 325 -2.35 -9.33 16.60
N TYR A 326 -3.61 -9.19 16.19
CA TYR A 326 -4.73 -8.89 17.07
C TYR A 326 -5.82 -9.96 16.98
N SER A 327 -6.27 -10.42 18.14
CA SER A 327 -7.45 -11.26 18.27
C SER A 327 -8.72 -10.44 18.39
N LYS A 328 -9.88 -11.10 18.36
CA LYS A 328 -11.16 -10.42 18.57
C LYS A 328 -11.22 -9.63 19.88
N ALA A 329 -10.58 -10.14 20.93
CA ALA A 329 -10.54 -9.51 22.24
C ALA A 329 -9.83 -8.14 22.23
N ALA A 330 -9.01 -7.84 21.22
CA ALA A 330 -8.33 -6.55 21.11
C ALA A 330 -9.31 -5.40 20.86
N LEU A 331 -10.33 -5.61 20.01
CA LEU A 331 -11.29 -4.56 19.67
C LEU A 331 -12.63 -5.08 19.13
N PHE A 332 -12.62 -6.14 18.33
CA PHE A 332 -13.80 -6.71 17.67
C PHE A 332 -14.96 -6.94 18.67
N ASP A 333 -14.69 -7.64 19.77
CA ASP A 333 -15.75 -8.08 20.71
C ASP A 333 -16.39 -6.88 21.43
N ALA A 334 -15.58 -5.89 21.83
CA ALA A 334 -16.06 -4.67 22.47
C ALA A 334 -16.85 -3.80 21.47
N PHE A 335 -16.39 -3.74 20.23
CA PHE A 335 -17.06 -3.01 19.15
C PHE A 335 -18.42 -3.63 18.80
N GLU A 336 -18.48 -4.95 18.68
CA GLU A 336 -19.73 -5.70 18.47
C GLU A 336 -20.72 -5.47 19.63
N ALA A 337 -20.27 -5.64 20.86
CA ALA A 337 -21.11 -5.40 22.04
C ALA A 337 -21.69 -3.98 22.03
N TRP A 338 -20.90 -2.97 21.63
CA TRP A 338 -21.37 -1.59 21.55
C TRP A 338 -22.39 -1.36 20.42
N ARG A 339 -22.14 -1.93 19.23
CA ARG A 339 -23.08 -1.93 18.10
C ARG A 339 -24.44 -2.46 18.56
N ASP A 340 -24.43 -3.54 19.33
CA ASP A 340 -25.63 -4.27 19.77
C ASP A 340 -26.28 -3.66 21.04
N GLY A 341 -25.87 -2.46 21.43
CA GLY A 341 -26.49 -1.69 22.51
C GLY A 341 -25.84 -1.84 23.89
N GLY A 342 -24.71 -2.54 23.97
CA GLY A 342 -23.86 -2.63 25.14
C GLY A 342 -23.04 -1.36 25.43
N PRO A 343 -22.05 -1.46 26.34
CA PRO A 343 -21.22 -0.32 26.75
C PRO A 343 -20.48 0.33 25.58
N ALA A 344 -20.16 1.62 25.72
CA ALA A 344 -19.37 2.34 24.71
C ALA A 344 -17.96 1.75 24.59
N CYS A 345 -17.55 1.49 23.35
CA CYS A 345 -16.17 1.12 23.01
C CYS A 345 -15.39 2.41 22.69
N ASP A 346 -14.24 2.61 23.32
CA ASP A 346 -13.39 3.78 23.08
C ASP A 346 -12.44 3.62 21.87
N GLY A 347 -12.42 2.44 21.26
CA GLY A 347 -11.61 2.13 20.08
C GLY A 347 -10.17 1.72 20.38
N THR A 348 -9.71 1.82 21.63
CA THR A 348 -8.35 1.46 22.01
C THR A 348 -8.17 -0.05 21.90
N PHE A 349 -7.07 -0.47 21.29
CA PHE A 349 -6.75 -1.88 21.14
C PHE A 349 -6.31 -2.44 22.51
N ASP A 350 -7.10 -3.37 23.07
CA ASP A 350 -6.79 -4.00 24.36
C ASP A 350 -5.53 -4.88 24.19
N PRO A 351 -4.45 -4.62 24.96
CA PRO A 351 -3.22 -5.39 24.87
C PRO A 351 -3.39 -6.88 25.21
N LYS A 352 -4.48 -7.29 25.89
CA LYS A 352 -4.80 -8.71 26.10
C LYS A 352 -5.10 -9.46 24.82
N GLY A 353 -5.60 -8.76 23.80
CA GLY A 353 -5.84 -9.30 22.47
C GLY A 353 -4.66 -9.11 21.52
N ALA A 354 -3.54 -8.55 21.98
CA ALA A 354 -2.38 -8.26 21.16
C ALA A 354 -1.29 -9.31 21.34
N TRP A 355 -0.68 -9.74 20.22
CA TRP A 355 0.46 -10.63 20.22
C TRP A 355 1.55 -10.07 19.32
N ARG A 356 2.69 -9.75 19.92
CA ARG A 356 3.84 -9.13 19.23
C ARG A 356 4.73 -10.21 18.61
N ALA A 357 5.05 -10.02 17.34
CA ALA A 357 5.86 -10.95 16.57
C ALA A 357 7.36 -10.83 16.90
N THR A 358 8.07 -11.93 16.70
CA THR A 358 9.54 -11.94 16.58
C THR A 358 9.88 -11.91 15.10
N LEU A 359 10.85 -11.08 14.72
CA LEU A 359 11.24 -10.91 13.33
C LEU A 359 12.47 -11.76 12.99
N THR A 360 12.52 -12.22 11.75
CA THR A 360 13.72 -12.79 11.13
C THR A 360 13.90 -12.19 9.74
N THR A 361 15.10 -12.26 9.18
CA THR A 361 15.37 -11.71 7.85
C THR A 361 16.43 -12.53 7.13
N ARG A 362 16.68 -12.20 5.88
CA ARG A 362 17.64 -12.89 5.01
C ARG A 362 18.19 -11.90 3.99
N THR A 363 19.41 -12.14 3.55
CA THR A 363 20.06 -11.33 2.53
C THR A 363 19.20 -11.17 1.28
N PRO A 364 18.90 -9.93 0.87
CA PRO A 364 18.04 -9.68 -0.28
C PRO A 364 18.78 -9.99 -1.58
N GLY A 365 18.01 -10.41 -2.59
CA GLY A 365 18.48 -10.56 -3.95
C GLY A 365 17.90 -9.48 -4.85
N PHE A 366 18.72 -8.97 -5.76
CA PHE A 366 18.31 -7.95 -6.74
C PHE A 366 18.67 -8.37 -8.15
N ASP A 367 17.90 -7.86 -9.11
CA ASP A 367 18.18 -7.99 -10.54
C ASP A 367 17.95 -6.67 -11.29
N GLN A 368 18.54 -6.59 -12.48
CA GLN A 368 18.39 -5.48 -13.41
C GLN A 368 18.17 -6.07 -14.81
N GLY A 369 16.95 -5.89 -15.33
CA GLY A 369 16.53 -6.51 -16.59
C GLY A 369 16.60 -8.04 -16.56
N GLY A 370 16.24 -8.65 -15.42
CA GLY A 370 16.28 -10.10 -15.23
C GLY A 370 17.69 -10.69 -15.03
N LYS A 371 18.72 -9.84 -14.92
CA LYS A 371 20.12 -10.23 -14.70
C LYS A 371 20.52 -9.92 -13.26
N ARG A 372 21.10 -10.91 -12.58
CA ARG A 372 21.44 -10.82 -11.15
C ARG A 372 22.43 -9.69 -10.87
N LEU A 373 22.18 -8.93 -9.81
CA LEU A 373 23.14 -7.98 -9.25
C LEU A 373 24.13 -8.67 -8.31
N ARG A 374 25.39 -8.25 -8.37
CA ARG A 374 26.46 -8.65 -7.44
C ARG A 374 27.09 -7.44 -6.77
N GLY A 375 27.56 -7.63 -5.52
CA GLY A 375 28.31 -6.62 -4.77
C GLY A 375 27.44 -5.67 -3.93
N VAL A 376 26.11 -5.84 -3.94
CA VAL A 376 25.19 -5.07 -3.08
C VAL A 376 25.24 -5.55 -1.63
N ASP A 377 25.34 -6.87 -1.44
CA ASP A 377 25.48 -7.56 -0.16
C ASP A 377 26.77 -7.20 0.60
N GLY A 378 27.79 -6.71 -0.11
CA GLY A 378 28.99 -6.12 0.52
C GLY A 378 28.78 -4.71 1.06
N VAL A 379 27.71 -4.02 0.67
CA VAL A 379 27.44 -2.61 1.02
C VAL A 379 26.46 -2.49 2.19
N PHE A 380 25.41 -3.30 2.21
CA PHE A 380 24.50 -3.44 3.35
C PHE A 380 23.85 -4.82 3.35
N ASP A 381 23.33 -5.22 4.50
CA ASP A 381 22.40 -6.36 4.60
C ASP A 381 21.19 -5.98 5.48
N THR A 382 20.10 -6.73 5.34
CA THR A 382 18.99 -6.75 6.28
C THR A 382 19.42 -7.20 7.67
N HIS A 383 18.84 -6.59 8.69
CA HIS A 383 19.14 -6.92 10.08
C HIS A 383 17.88 -6.87 10.95
N VAL A 384 17.84 -7.73 11.98
CA VAL A 384 16.89 -7.63 13.09
C VAL A 384 17.70 -7.20 14.30
N PHE A 385 17.42 -6.01 14.83
CA PHE A 385 18.18 -5.37 15.90
C PHE A 385 17.80 -5.95 17.28
N ASP A 386 18.62 -5.64 18.30
CA ASP A 386 18.47 -6.18 19.67
C ASP A 386 17.10 -5.88 20.31
N ASP A 387 16.47 -4.77 19.90
CA ASP A 387 15.14 -4.35 20.35
C ASP A 387 13.98 -5.01 19.57
N GLY A 388 14.30 -5.92 18.65
CA GLY A 388 13.34 -6.65 17.81
C GLY A 388 12.80 -5.84 16.63
N THR A 389 13.38 -4.67 16.33
CA THR A 389 13.07 -3.91 15.12
C THR A 389 13.79 -4.48 13.91
N TRP A 390 13.29 -4.19 12.71
CA TRP A 390 13.88 -4.66 11.45
C TRP A 390 14.29 -3.50 10.56
N GLY A 391 15.37 -3.67 9.81
CA GLY A 391 15.85 -2.70 8.85
C GLY A 391 17.10 -3.15 8.12
N LEU A 392 17.99 -2.21 7.83
CA LEU A 392 19.25 -2.42 7.10
C LEU A 392 20.44 -1.98 7.93
N ARG A 393 21.56 -2.71 7.85
CA ARG A 393 22.86 -2.32 8.40
C ARG A 393 23.85 -2.10 7.26
N TRP A 394 24.43 -0.92 7.22
CA TRP A 394 25.46 -0.55 6.24
C TRP A 394 26.85 -0.98 6.69
N SER A 395 27.63 -1.55 5.77
CA SER A 395 29.02 -1.93 5.99
C SER A 395 29.88 -0.71 6.33
N GLY A 396 30.80 -0.84 7.29
CA GLY A 396 31.72 0.24 7.69
C GLY A 396 31.31 1.05 8.93
N GLY A 397 30.31 0.61 9.70
CA GLY A 397 30.12 1.06 11.08
C GLY A 397 31.12 0.38 12.04
N ASP A 398 31.42 1.01 13.18
CA ASP A 398 32.25 0.48 14.29
C ASP A 398 31.59 -0.73 15.01
N SER A 399 30.97 -1.66 14.29
CA SER A 399 30.35 -2.85 14.85
C SER A 399 31.26 -4.07 14.69
N ASP A 400 31.77 -4.57 15.81
CA ASP A 400 32.62 -5.77 15.98
C ASP A 400 31.98 -7.12 15.55
N ASP A 401 30.88 -7.12 14.79
CA ASP A 401 30.15 -8.34 14.44
C ASP A 401 30.33 -8.71 12.95
N SER A 402 31.55 -9.14 12.61
CA SER A 402 31.84 -9.77 11.32
C SER A 402 31.36 -11.23 11.34
N GLY A 403 30.06 -11.41 11.11
CA GLY A 403 29.46 -12.72 10.83
C GLY A 403 29.95 -13.28 9.49
N SER A 404 30.41 -14.53 9.53
CA SER A 404 31.07 -15.29 8.47
C SER A 404 30.28 -15.48 7.17
N GLY A 405 30.90 -15.15 6.02
CA GLY A 405 30.53 -15.64 4.68
C GLY A 405 31.48 -15.12 3.62
N ASP A 406 32.05 -16.01 2.79
CA ASP A 406 33.05 -15.74 1.74
C ASP A 406 32.92 -14.38 1.04
N THR A 407 33.81 -13.44 1.37
CA THR A 407 33.93 -12.16 0.66
C THR A 407 34.73 -12.35 -0.62
N VAL A 408 34.05 -12.22 -1.75
CA VAL A 408 34.66 -12.05 -3.07
C VAL A 408 35.28 -10.66 -3.15
N GLY A 409 36.62 -10.59 -3.17
CA GLY A 409 37.45 -9.57 -3.82
C GLY A 409 37.45 -8.14 -3.24
N ASP A 410 38.65 -7.58 -3.06
CA ASP A 410 38.97 -6.17 -2.71
C ASP A 410 38.38 -5.09 -3.68
N ASP A 411 37.52 -5.47 -4.63
CA ASP A 411 36.98 -4.56 -5.66
C ASP A 411 35.65 -3.89 -5.26
N VAL A 412 35.03 -4.26 -4.14
CA VAL A 412 33.68 -3.79 -3.80
C VAL A 412 33.69 -2.36 -3.24
N ILE A 413 32.82 -1.53 -3.84
CA ILE A 413 32.39 -0.15 -3.55
C ILE A 413 32.92 0.46 -2.24
N ASP A 414 33.46 1.68 -2.33
CA ASP A 414 33.89 2.47 -1.17
C ASP A 414 32.71 2.66 -0.19
N SER A 415 32.90 2.20 1.05
CA SER A 415 31.95 2.29 2.16
C SER A 415 31.82 3.70 2.74
N SER A 416 32.48 4.69 2.15
CA SER A 416 32.53 6.06 2.66
C SER A 416 31.20 6.84 2.56
N GLU A 417 30.29 6.49 1.63
CA GLU A 417 28.96 7.09 1.52
C GLU A 417 27.85 6.16 2.05
N ARG A 418 27.82 5.94 3.37
CA ARG A 418 26.78 5.15 4.05
C ARG A 418 25.37 5.70 3.72
N GLY A 419 24.39 4.80 3.64
CA GLY A 419 22.99 5.17 3.37
C GLY A 419 22.62 5.27 1.89
N LEU A 420 23.53 4.92 0.95
CA LEU A 420 23.29 5.03 -0.49
C LEU A 420 23.31 3.70 -1.22
N PHE A 421 22.21 3.34 -1.88
CA PHE A 421 22.18 2.12 -2.67
C PHE A 421 23.16 2.24 -3.86
N PRO A 422 23.89 1.16 -4.21
CA PRO A 422 24.81 1.18 -5.34
C PRO A 422 24.19 1.68 -6.64
N GLN A 423 24.80 2.70 -7.25
CA GLN A 423 24.20 3.40 -8.37
C GLN A 423 24.66 2.90 -9.73
N TYR A 424 25.91 2.43 -9.84
CA TYR A 424 26.56 2.11 -11.10
C TYR A 424 26.90 0.62 -11.20
N TYR A 425 26.74 0.07 -12.39
CA TYR A 425 26.95 -1.36 -12.64
C TYR A 425 27.71 -1.60 -13.93
N ARG A 426 28.74 -2.44 -13.87
CA ARG A 426 29.40 -3.03 -15.04
C ARG A 426 28.66 -4.30 -15.49
N HIS A 427 28.53 -4.50 -16.79
CA HIS A 427 27.81 -5.66 -17.36
C HIS A 427 28.82 -6.77 -17.66
N ASP A 428 28.81 -7.81 -16.81
CA ASP A 428 29.71 -8.95 -16.92
C ASP A 428 28.90 -10.20 -17.32
N GLY A 429 28.67 -10.35 -18.63
CA GLY A 429 27.82 -11.41 -19.17
C GLY A 429 26.39 -11.35 -18.63
N ASP A 430 25.99 -12.40 -17.90
CA ASP A 430 24.66 -12.53 -17.29
C ASP A 430 24.51 -11.82 -15.94
N GLU A 431 25.50 -11.03 -15.54
CA GLU A 431 25.52 -10.35 -14.24
C GLU A 431 25.73 -8.85 -14.36
N ARG A 432 25.30 -8.14 -13.33
CA ARG A 432 25.53 -6.70 -13.16
C ARG A 432 26.32 -6.50 -11.89
N VAL A 433 27.59 -6.17 -12.03
CA VAL A 433 28.51 -6.01 -10.90
C VAL A 433 28.49 -4.55 -10.48
N ALA A 434 28.16 -4.29 -9.22
CA ALA A 434 28.15 -2.95 -8.67
C ALA A 434 29.59 -2.38 -8.65
N VAL A 435 29.78 -1.16 -9.14
CA VAL A 435 31.08 -0.49 -9.28
C VAL A 435 31.04 0.94 -8.73
N ARG A 436 32.20 1.53 -8.44
CA ARG A 436 32.27 2.93 -8.00
C ARG A 436 32.00 3.87 -9.18
N ALA A 437 31.55 5.09 -8.88
CA ALA A 437 31.44 6.14 -9.89
C ALA A 437 32.79 6.42 -10.58
N SER A 438 33.91 6.36 -9.85
CA SER A 438 35.27 6.54 -10.39
C SER A 438 35.67 5.49 -11.42
N ASP A 439 35.02 4.32 -11.41
CA ASP A 439 35.33 3.19 -12.28
C ASP A 439 34.49 3.22 -13.56
N VAL A 440 33.53 4.16 -13.67
CA VAL A 440 32.71 4.37 -14.85
C VAL A 440 33.43 5.32 -15.80
N PRO A 441 33.77 4.90 -17.04
CA PRO A 441 34.48 5.75 -17.98
C PRO A 441 33.68 7.02 -18.33
N ILE A 442 34.32 8.19 -18.29
CA ILE A 442 33.65 9.50 -18.46
C ILE A 442 32.98 9.63 -19.83
N GLU A 443 33.53 8.99 -20.86
CA GLU A 443 33.00 8.99 -22.22
C GLU A 443 31.64 8.28 -22.34
N THR A 444 31.25 7.47 -21.35
CA THR A 444 29.91 6.85 -21.33
C THR A 444 28.79 7.87 -21.13
N GLY A 445 29.10 9.06 -20.60
CA GLY A 445 28.10 10.09 -20.26
C GLY A 445 27.20 9.72 -19.07
N LEU A 446 27.38 8.56 -18.45
CA LEU A 446 26.52 8.10 -17.34
C LEU A 446 26.70 8.94 -16.08
N LEU A 447 27.90 9.43 -15.80
CA LEU A 447 28.18 10.25 -14.61
C LEU A 447 27.29 11.49 -14.56
N ASP A 448 27.14 12.19 -15.69
CA ASP A 448 26.34 13.41 -15.82
C ASP A 448 24.86 13.15 -16.16
N TYR A 449 24.48 11.90 -16.44
CA TYR A 449 23.11 11.56 -16.84
C TYR A 449 22.11 11.86 -15.71
N THR A 450 21.04 12.60 -16.05
CA THR A 450 19.94 12.92 -15.14
C THR A 450 18.67 12.20 -15.58
N PHE A 451 17.99 11.56 -14.63
CA PHE A 451 16.74 10.87 -14.87
C PHE A 451 15.58 11.85 -15.09
N PRO A 452 14.63 11.54 -15.99
CA PRO A 452 13.45 12.37 -16.19
C PRO A 452 12.63 12.53 -14.91
N LEU A 453 12.14 13.76 -14.68
CA LEU A 453 11.22 14.04 -13.58
C LEU A 453 9.80 13.63 -13.95
N ALA A 454 9.01 13.24 -12.96
CA ALA A 454 7.59 13.01 -13.13
C ALA A 454 6.89 14.36 -13.35
N GLU A 455 6.00 14.38 -14.33
CA GLU A 455 5.06 15.49 -14.54
C GLU A 455 3.76 15.21 -13.79
N SER A 456 2.98 16.25 -13.52
CA SER A 456 1.61 16.07 -13.02
C SER A 456 0.78 15.33 -14.07
N GLY A 457 0.12 14.27 -13.64
CA GLY A 457 -0.75 13.47 -14.50
C GLY A 457 -2.15 14.04 -14.69
N GLU A 458 -2.95 13.31 -15.43
CA GLU A 458 -4.38 13.58 -15.65
C GLU A 458 -5.17 13.67 -14.33
N PRO A 459 -6.23 14.50 -14.28
CA PRO A 459 -7.04 14.65 -13.08
C PRO A 459 -7.82 13.37 -12.77
N PHE A 460 -7.95 13.06 -11.49
CA PHE A 460 -8.94 12.10 -11.03
C PHE A 460 -10.32 12.73 -11.05
N THR A 461 -11.31 12.05 -11.62
CA THR A 461 -12.68 12.56 -11.73
C THR A 461 -13.71 11.50 -11.38
N SER A 462 -14.61 11.84 -10.46
CA SER A 462 -15.85 11.08 -10.28
C SER A 462 -16.84 11.35 -11.42
N PRO A 463 -17.82 10.46 -11.67
CA PRO A 463 -18.88 10.63 -12.68
C PRO A 463 -19.84 11.80 -12.43
N PHE A 464 -19.56 12.65 -11.44
CA PHE A 464 -20.36 13.82 -11.05
C PHE A 464 -20.52 14.85 -12.20
N THR A 465 -19.78 14.71 -13.30
CA THR A 465 -19.79 15.62 -14.45
C THR A 465 -20.82 15.30 -15.54
N GLY A 466 -21.62 14.24 -15.40
CA GLY A 466 -22.67 13.87 -16.36
C GLY A 466 -24.07 13.92 -15.75
N SER A 467 -25.08 14.30 -16.53
CA SER A 467 -26.51 14.31 -16.19
C SER A 467 -27.11 12.92 -15.90
N VAL A 468 -26.29 11.94 -15.50
CA VAL A 468 -26.64 10.53 -15.34
C VAL A 468 -26.73 10.22 -13.85
N PRO A 469 -27.92 9.84 -13.34
CA PRO A 469 -28.09 9.28 -12.01
C PRO A 469 -27.11 8.12 -11.72
N GLY A 470 -26.54 8.06 -10.52
CA GLY A 470 -25.66 6.97 -10.10
C GLY A 470 -25.27 7.06 -8.62
N ALA A 471 -24.36 6.18 -8.19
CA ALA A 471 -23.94 6.06 -6.80
C ALA A 471 -23.42 7.38 -6.19
N TRP A 472 -22.86 8.25 -7.02
CA TRP A 472 -22.29 9.53 -6.59
C TRP A 472 -23.32 10.64 -6.39
N THR A 473 -24.50 10.53 -7.01
CA THR A 473 -25.50 11.61 -7.12
C THR A 473 -26.86 11.25 -6.50
N GLU A 474 -27.15 9.97 -6.22
CA GLU A 474 -28.43 9.55 -5.65
C GLU A 474 -28.24 8.64 -4.40
N PRO A 475 -28.40 9.20 -3.18
CA PRO A 475 -28.94 10.51 -2.84
C PRO A 475 -27.94 11.64 -3.04
N GLY A 476 -26.65 11.29 -3.18
CA GLY A 476 -25.58 12.24 -3.40
C GLY A 476 -25.14 12.98 -2.12
N PRO A 477 -24.31 14.02 -2.29
CA PRO A 477 -23.82 14.82 -1.18
C PRO A 477 -24.94 15.69 -0.58
N ILE A 478 -24.66 16.25 0.59
CA ILE A 478 -25.56 17.21 1.23
C ILE A 478 -25.76 18.42 0.31
N ALA A 479 -27.02 18.78 0.08
CA ALA A 479 -27.35 19.93 -0.77
C ALA A 479 -26.95 21.27 -0.13
N GLY A 480 -26.58 22.23 -0.99
CA GLY A 480 -26.26 23.60 -0.63
C GLY A 480 -24.82 23.80 -0.17
N ALA A 481 -24.46 25.07 0.10
CA ALA A 481 -23.08 25.50 0.32
C ALA A 481 -22.33 24.72 1.42
N ARG A 482 -23.02 24.28 2.47
CA ARG A 482 -22.40 23.47 3.55
C ARG A 482 -21.92 22.10 3.07
N GLY A 483 -22.60 21.50 2.10
CA GLY A 483 -22.24 20.17 1.60
C GLY A 483 -21.14 20.19 0.55
N GLY A 484 -20.80 21.36 0.01
CA GLY A 484 -19.75 21.54 -0.99
C GLY A 484 -20.28 21.77 -2.41
N PRO A 485 -19.42 21.69 -3.43
CA PRO A 485 -18.02 21.27 -3.33
C PRO A 485 -17.14 22.24 -2.55
N HIS A 486 -16.19 21.70 -1.81
CA HIS A 486 -15.11 22.42 -1.11
C HIS A 486 -13.77 22.07 -1.76
N GLN A 487 -12.77 22.94 -1.61
CA GLN A 487 -11.44 22.73 -2.20
C GLN A 487 -10.32 22.93 -1.18
N VAL A 488 -9.28 22.09 -1.27
CA VAL A 488 -8.02 22.26 -0.53
C VAL A 488 -6.84 22.01 -1.46
N ARG A 489 -5.74 22.75 -1.25
CA ARG A 489 -4.47 22.52 -1.94
C ARG A 489 -3.58 21.66 -1.04
N LEU A 490 -3.14 20.52 -1.56
CA LEU A 490 -2.21 19.64 -0.86
C LEU A 490 -0.75 20.05 -1.13
N GLY A 491 0.15 19.67 -0.22
CA GLY A 491 1.59 19.87 -0.29
C GLY A 491 2.26 19.12 -1.45
N ASP A 492 1.57 18.15 -2.06
CA ASP A 492 2.01 17.50 -3.30
C ASP A 492 1.75 18.33 -4.57
N GLY A 493 1.20 19.54 -4.43
CA GLY A 493 0.88 20.45 -5.52
C GLY A 493 -0.47 20.20 -6.19
N SER A 494 -1.26 19.24 -5.71
CA SER A 494 -2.61 18.97 -6.22
C SER A 494 -3.69 19.82 -5.53
N LEU A 495 -4.80 20.03 -6.24
CA LEU A 495 -6.04 20.60 -5.75
C LEU A 495 -7.06 19.48 -5.60
N VAL A 496 -7.56 19.28 -4.39
CA VAL A 496 -8.59 18.29 -4.07
C VAL A 496 -9.93 18.99 -3.94
N THR A 497 -10.93 18.51 -4.68
CA THR A 497 -12.33 18.91 -4.52
C THR A 497 -13.09 17.79 -3.81
N TYR A 498 -13.87 18.13 -2.78
CA TYR A 498 -14.62 17.17 -1.98
C TYR A 498 -16.02 17.69 -1.62
N SER A 499 -16.89 16.79 -1.17
CA SER A 499 -18.24 17.12 -0.70
C SER A 499 -18.62 16.26 0.50
N TRP A 500 -19.51 16.76 1.34
CA TRP A 500 -19.96 16.05 2.53
C TRP A 500 -21.12 15.13 2.18
N TYR A 501 -20.99 13.86 2.56
CA TYR A 501 -22.03 12.86 2.44
C TYR A 501 -22.51 12.47 3.83
N ARG A 502 -23.80 12.19 3.99
CA ARG A 502 -24.26 11.36 5.10
C ARG A 502 -23.57 10.00 4.97
N PHE A 503 -23.12 9.42 6.06
CA PHE A 503 -22.26 8.24 6.01
C PHE A 503 -22.84 7.10 5.15
N VAL A 504 -24.12 6.77 5.28
CA VAL A 504 -24.78 5.72 4.49
C VAL A 504 -25.16 6.13 3.05
N ASP A 505 -24.99 7.41 2.72
CA ASP A 505 -25.23 7.95 1.39
C ASP A 505 -23.94 8.05 0.55
N GLN A 506 -22.79 7.64 1.10
CA GLN A 506 -21.53 7.50 0.36
C GLN A 506 -21.70 6.61 -0.89
N PRO A 507 -20.95 6.87 -1.98
CA PRO A 507 -21.07 6.10 -3.22
C PRO A 507 -21.02 4.57 -3.04
N THR A 508 -20.08 4.08 -2.20
CA THR A 508 -19.90 2.63 -1.95
C THR A 508 -21.17 1.91 -1.53
N PHE A 509 -22.06 2.54 -0.75
CA PHE A 509 -23.25 1.88 -0.24
C PHE A 509 -24.41 1.83 -1.23
N GLN A 510 -24.35 2.61 -2.31
CA GLN A 510 -25.48 2.73 -3.23
C GLN A 510 -25.65 1.47 -4.09
N GLN A 511 -24.55 0.76 -4.37
CA GLN A 511 -24.57 -0.49 -5.12
C GLN A 511 -25.36 -1.62 -4.43
N TYR A 512 -25.54 -1.53 -3.11
CA TYR A 512 -26.25 -2.55 -2.32
C TYR A 512 -27.74 -2.24 -2.16
N ARG A 513 -28.24 -1.14 -2.72
CA ARG A 513 -29.66 -0.77 -2.62
C ARG A 513 -30.55 -1.83 -3.26
N GLY A 514 -31.55 -2.28 -2.51
CA GLY A 514 -32.50 -3.28 -2.99
C GLY A 514 -31.98 -4.72 -2.88
N LEU A 515 -30.75 -4.94 -2.40
CA LEU A 515 -30.33 -6.25 -1.96
C LEU A 515 -30.99 -6.60 -0.62
N ASP A 516 -31.32 -7.87 -0.44
CA ASP A 516 -31.82 -8.39 0.84
C ASP A 516 -30.80 -8.09 1.95
N GLY A 517 -31.26 -7.50 3.06
CA GLY A 517 -30.39 -7.09 4.16
C GLY A 517 -29.68 -5.73 3.98
N TRP A 518 -30.09 -4.92 3.00
CA TRP A 518 -29.69 -3.50 2.91
C TRP A 518 -30.90 -2.58 2.72
N GLY A 519 -31.84 -2.67 3.67
CA GLY A 519 -33.06 -1.88 3.70
C GLY A 519 -32.89 -0.50 4.34
N ALA A 520 -34.00 0.19 4.55
CA ALA A 520 -34.00 1.46 5.27
C ALA A 520 -33.57 1.30 6.73
N ALA A 521 -34.02 0.24 7.40
CA ALA A 521 -33.72 0.01 8.82
C ALA A 521 -32.22 -0.27 9.03
N GLU A 522 -31.61 -1.11 8.20
CA GLU A 522 -30.18 -1.45 8.26
C GLU A 522 -29.30 -0.21 8.04
N ARG A 523 -29.63 0.62 7.06
CA ARG A 523 -28.91 1.88 6.81
C ARG A 523 -29.03 2.85 7.97
N GLU A 524 -30.23 3.01 8.55
CA GLU A 524 -30.40 3.89 9.71
C GLU A 524 -29.67 3.36 10.95
N GLN A 525 -29.60 2.03 11.13
CA GLN A 525 -28.82 1.42 12.20
C GLN A 525 -27.31 1.69 12.04
N LEU A 526 -26.77 1.48 10.84
CA LEU A 526 -25.37 1.76 10.54
C LEU A 526 -25.05 3.24 10.73
N GLN A 527 -25.90 4.12 10.19
CA GLN A 527 -25.77 5.56 10.37
C GLN A 527 -25.73 5.93 11.85
N ALA A 528 -26.71 5.49 12.64
CA ALA A 528 -26.78 5.80 14.06
C ALA A 528 -25.55 5.28 14.82
N PHE A 529 -25.01 4.14 14.41
CA PHE A 529 -23.79 3.59 15.01
C PHE A 529 -22.54 4.40 14.66
N VAL A 530 -22.37 4.80 13.41
CA VAL A 530 -21.29 5.70 12.97
C VAL A 530 -21.35 7.03 13.70
N GLU A 531 -22.55 7.57 13.93
CA GLU A 531 -22.70 8.77 14.74
C GLU A 531 -22.22 8.57 16.19
N LYS A 532 -22.34 7.37 16.77
CA LYS A 532 -21.75 7.08 18.09
C LYS A 532 -20.21 7.09 17.99
N ILE A 533 -19.65 6.49 16.93
CA ILE A 533 -18.21 6.49 16.67
C ILE A 533 -17.67 7.91 16.56
N HIS A 534 -18.25 8.76 15.70
CA HIS A 534 -17.77 10.15 15.51
C HIS A 534 -17.82 11.01 16.78
N ARG A 535 -18.72 10.69 17.73
CA ARG A 535 -18.80 11.36 19.03
C ARG A 535 -17.76 10.85 20.03
N ALA A 536 -17.46 9.55 20.01
CA ALA A 536 -16.64 8.90 21.03
C ALA A 536 -15.15 8.79 20.64
N TRP A 537 -14.85 8.80 19.35
CA TRP A 537 -13.51 8.55 18.80
C TRP A 537 -12.93 9.86 18.24
N PRO A 538 -12.05 10.53 18.99
CA PRO A 538 -11.36 11.73 18.51
C PRO A 538 -10.19 11.33 17.59
N ILE A 539 -9.50 12.32 17.03
CA ILE A 539 -8.37 12.10 16.10
C ILE A 539 -6.99 12.28 16.75
N ASP A 540 -6.92 12.48 18.06
CA ASP A 540 -5.71 12.83 18.82
C ASP A 540 -5.40 11.85 19.96
N ARG A 541 -6.17 10.78 20.09
CA ARG A 541 -5.96 9.69 21.07
C ARG A 541 -5.11 8.58 20.47
N ASP A 542 -4.32 7.93 21.31
CA ASP A 542 -3.66 6.66 20.98
C ASP A 542 -4.69 5.52 20.97
N PHE A 543 -5.07 5.08 19.76
CA PHE A 543 -5.87 3.85 19.57
C PHE A 543 -4.98 2.61 19.60
N MET A 544 -3.77 2.73 19.07
CA MET A 544 -2.72 1.71 19.07
C MET A 544 -1.66 2.08 20.12
N ALA A 545 -0.91 1.11 20.62
CA ALA A 545 0.24 1.41 21.47
C ALA A 545 1.23 2.32 20.71
N PRO A 546 1.76 3.39 21.34
CA PRO A 546 2.76 4.27 20.70
C PRO A 546 3.97 3.50 20.17
N PRO A 547 4.73 4.05 19.20
CA PRO A 547 5.91 3.37 18.67
C PRO A 547 6.95 3.15 19.79
N SER A 548 7.62 2.00 19.77
CA SER A 548 8.62 1.69 20.80
C SER A 548 9.86 2.58 20.71
N ARG A 549 10.14 3.19 19.54
CA ARG A 549 11.21 4.16 19.31
C ARG A 549 10.87 5.13 18.18
N GLY A 550 11.60 6.25 18.13
CA GLY A 550 11.45 7.27 17.10
C GLY A 550 10.20 8.12 17.30
N GLU A 551 9.97 9.05 16.38
CA GLU A 551 8.81 9.93 16.38
C GLU A 551 7.81 9.50 15.31
N LEU A 552 6.58 10.02 15.41
CA LEU A 552 5.54 9.80 14.40
C LEU A 552 5.69 10.84 13.29
N VAL A 553 5.57 10.41 12.04
CA VAL A 553 5.49 11.33 10.90
C VAL A 553 4.17 12.12 10.93
N SER A 554 4.19 13.36 10.44
CA SER A 554 2.97 14.15 10.20
C SER A 554 2.42 13.91 8.80
N LEU A 555 1.11 13.68 8.69
CA LEU A 555 0.40 13.78 7.41
C LEU A 555 0.37 15.23 6.94
N ASP A 556 0.20 15.46 5.64
CA ASP A 556 -0.02 16.81 5.12
C ASP A 556 -1.20 17.48 5.86
N PRO A 557 -0.99 18.63 6.53
CA PRO A 557 -2.04 19.31 7.29
C PRO A 557 -3.27 19.67 6.45
N ALA A 558 -3.12 19.87 5.13
CA ALA A 558 -4.24 20.18 4.24
C ALA A 558 -5.21 19.00 4.03
N LEU A 559 -4.82 17.77 4.42
CA LEU A 559 -5.73 16.63 4.47
C LEU A 559 -6.73 16.72 5.64
N MET A 560 -6.41 17.51 6.66
CA MET A 560 -7.26 17.68 7.85
C MET A 560 -8.34 18.72 7.57
N VAL A 561 -9.60 18.32 7.68
CA VAL A 561 -10.75 19.19 7.41
C VAL A 561 -11.63 19.33 8.65
N THR A 562 -12.19 20.52 8.81
CA THR A 562 -13.17 20.79 9.87
C THR A 562 -14.58 20.53 9.34
N PRO A 563 -15.37 19.65 9.98
CA PRO A 563 -16.77 19.48 9.61
C PRO A 563 -17.56 20.80 9.70
N PRO A 564 -18.35 21.15 8.67
CA PRO A 564 -19.27 22.28 8.74
C PRO A 564 -20.28 22.11 9.88
N VAL A 565 -20.81 23.24 10.35
CA VAL A 565 -21.83 23.24 11.41
C VAL A 565 -23.03 22.37 11.02
N GLY A 566 -23.38 21.42 11.89
CA GLY A 566 -24.44 20.43 11.69
C GLY A 566 -24.03 19.19 10.92
N LEU A 567 -22.77 19.07 10.48
CA LEU A 567 -22.19 17.90 9.81
C LEU A 567 -21.06 17.24 10.64
N GLU A 568 -20.91 17.61 11.92
CA GLU A 568 -19.84 17.13 12.80
C GLU A 568 -19.94 15.65 13.13
N VAL A 569 -21.11 15.05 12.97
CA VAL A 569 -21.40 13.67 13.39
C VAL A 569 -22.24 12.96 12.34
N GLY A 570 -21.83 11.78 11.91
CA GLY A 570 -22.55 10.99 10.91
C GLY A 570 -22.35 11.40 9.46
N TYR A 571 -21.43 12.32 9.18
CA TYR A 571 -21.10 12.77 7.83
C TYR A 571 -19.60 12.64 7.58
N VAL A 572 -19.21 12.43 6.32
CA VAL A 572 -17.82 12.26 5.92
C VAL A 572 -17.50 13.08 4.66
N PRO A 573 -16.27 13.61 4.55
CA PRO A 573 -15.84 14.37 3.37
C PRO A 573 -15.31 13.42 2.29
N ILE A 574 -16.09 13.22 1.23
CA ILE A 574 -15.72 12.36 0.10
C ILE A 574 -15.12 13.22 -1.00
N VAL A 575 -13.89 12.88 -1.40
CA VAL A 575 -13.24 13.50 -2.56
C VAL A 575 -14.08 13.21 -3.81
N THR A 576 -14.14 14.13 -4.75
CA THR A 576 -14.87 13.95 -6.03
C THR A 576 -14.01 14.29 -7.24
N ARG A 577 -12.91 15.02 -7.02
CA ARG A 577 -11.90 15.34 -8.04
C ARG A 577 -10.55 15.63 -7.38
N GLN A 578 -9.47 15.28 -8.05
CA GLN A 578 -8.12 15.72 -7.70
C GLN A 578 -7.36 16.06 -8.97
N GLU A 579 -6.76 17.25 -9.04
CA GLU A 579 -6.07 17.74 -10.23
C GLU A 579 -4.82 18.53 -9.89
N ALA A 580 -3.97 18.84 -10.87
CA ALA A 580 -2.86 19.75 -10.65
C ALA A 580 -3.40 21.12 -10.23
N ALA A 581 -2.88 21.67 -9.13
CA ALA A 581 -3.38 22.93 -8.65
C ALA A 581 -2.96 24.08 -9.60
N PRO A 582 -3.83 25.07 -9.87
CA PRO A 582 -3.50 26.18 -10.76
C PRO A 582 -2.23 26.89 -10.30
N VAL A 583 -1.33 27.14 -11.25
CA VAL A 583 -0.10 27.92 -11.06
C VAL A 583 -0.49 29.40 -11.00
N GLY A 584 -0.56 30.00 -9.81
CA GLY A 584 -0.67 31.46 -9.65
C GLY A 584 -1.89 32.02 -8.92
N GLY A 585 -2.22 31.51 -7.74
CA GLY A 585 -3.02 32.26 -6.77
C GLY A 585 -2.15 32.60 -5.58
N THR A 586 -1.81 33.87 -5.41
CA THR A 586 -1.26 34.39 -4.15
C THR A 586 -2.21 34.02 -3.01
N ASP A 587 -1.64 33.63 -1.86
CA ASP A 587 -2.35 33.58 -0.58
C ASP A 587 -2.95 34.96 -0.29
N GLU A 588 -4.17 35.22 -0.76
CA GLU A 588 -5.05 36.16 -0.05
C GLU A 588 -5.59 35.39 1.15
N ALA A 589 -4.81 35.46 2.23
CA ALA A 589 -5.30 35.24 3.57
C ALA A 589 -6.41 36.27 3.84
N ASP A 590 -7.65 35.80 3.88
CA ASP A 590 -8.70 36.52 4.60
C ASP A 590 -8.53 36.22 6.09
N GLU A 591 -8.31 37.29 6.85
CA GLU A 591 -8.31 37.37 8.32
C GLU A 591 -9.57 36.82 8.99
#